data_AF-A0A971UCF5-F1
#
_entry.id   AF-A0A971UCF5-F1
#
_cell.length_a   1.000
_cell.length_b   1.000
_cell.length_c   1.000
_cell.angle_alpha   90.00
_cell.angle_beta   90.00
_cell.angle_gamma   90.00
#
_symmetry.space_group_name_H-M   'P 1'
#
loop_
_entity.id
_entity.type
_entity.pdbx_description
1 polymer ?
#
loop_
_entity_poly.entity_id
_entity_poly.type
_entity_poly.pdbx_seq_one_letter_code
_entity_poly.pdbx_strand_id
1 'polypeptide(L)'
;MSGNSDYPENGVEAILAEAIQVYGGCGYCQEYPVEQYARDVKVFSVYEGANGIQSLDLVICKLLMNKDMRNFTVFKNRAAATVAKAKGLVDNRYIALVERGIAKVAELVNMMDSHLMNKRIGQVLAVATPFQQAMHMMVLAWLHLESLTISVPRAGDRRNRPVDGKTVPGVSPPDARRHSH
;
A
#
# COMPACT_ATOMS: atom_id res chain seq x y z
N MET A 1 -14.61 19.44 -14.58
CA MET A 1 -14.33 18.03 -14.91
C MET A 1 -12.81 17.83 -14.93
N SER A 2 -12.21 17.54 -13.79
CA SER A 2 -10.81 17.12 -13.68
C SER A 2 -10.73 16.28 -12.42
N GLY A 3 -11.18 15.03 -12.56
CA GLY A 3 -10.94 13.99 -11.58
C GLY A 3 -9.87 13.11 -12.19
N ASN A 4 -8.61 13.33 -11.82
CA ASN A 4 -7.53 12.38 -12.07
C ASN A 4 -7.87 11.10 -11.30
N SER A 5 -8.64 10.24 -11.95
CA SER A 5 -8.92 8.86 -11.55
C SER A 5 -7.96 7.92 -12.28
N ASP A 6 -6.73 8.36 -12.54
CA ASP A 6 -5.69 7.54 -13.12
C ASP A 6 -4.90 6.87 -11.98
N TYR A 7 -5.57 5.99 -11.24
CA TYR A 7 -4.85 4.94 -10.55
C TYR A 7 -4.69 3.82 -11.57
N PRO A 8 -3.52 3.68 -12.20
CA PRO A 8 -3.32 2.63 -13.18
C PRO A 8 -3.61 1.30 -12.49
N GLU A 9 -4.39 0.47 -13.18
CA GLU A 9 -4.72 -0.89 -12.77
C GLU A 9 -3.47 -1.73 -12.46
N ASN A 10 -2.29 -1.24 -12.89
CA ASN A 10 -0.98 -1.86 -12.79
C ASN A 10 0.05 -0.86 -12.25
N GLY A 11 0.40 -0.94 -10.95
CA GLY A 11 1.40 -0.06 -10.33
C GLY A 11 2.75 -0.05 -11.06
N VAL A 12 3.14 -1.15 -11.72
CA VAL A 12 4.38 -1.25 -12.49
C VAL A 12 4.29 -0.52 -13.84
N GLU A 13 3.14 -0.56 -14.52
CA GLU A 13 2.95 0.20 -15.77
C GLU A 13 3.00 1.71 -15.51
N ALA A 14 2.46 2.16 -14.38
CA ALA A 14 2.56 3.55 -13.91
C ALA A 14 4.01 4.02 -13.81
N ILE A 15 4.82 3.21 -13.11
CA ILE A 15 6.22 3.51 -12.82
C ILE A 15 7.02 3.53 -14.11
N LEU A 16 6.73 2.62 -15.05
CA LEU A 16 7.41 2.57 -16.33
C LEU A 16 6.97 3.69 -17.27
N ALA A 17 5.70 4.11 -17.23
CA ALA A 17 5.24 5.30 -17.95
C ALA A 17 5.93 6.57 -17.42
N GLU A 18 6.04 6.71 -16.09
CA GLU A 18 6.78 7.82 -15.48
C GLU A 18 8.27 7.74 -15.82
N ALA A 19 8.85 6.54 -15.84
CA ALA A 19 10.23 6.34 -16.27
C ALA A 19 10.43 6.79 -17.72
N ILE A 20 9.57 6.39 -18.66
CA ILE A 20 9.61 6.89 -20.05
C ILE A 20 9.54 8.42 -20.07
N GLN A 21 8.64 9.01 -19.27
CA GLN A 21 8.48 10.46 -19.19
C GLN A 21 9.74 11.17 -18.68
N VAL A 22 10.45 10.59 -17.71
CA VAL A 22 11.73 11.12 -17.19
C VAL A 22 12.81 11.13 -18.27
N TYR A 23 12.85 10.12 -19.16
CA TYR A 23 13.78 10.07 -20.29
C TYR A 23 13.32 10.93 -21.50
N GLY A 24 12.12 11.52 -21.46
CA GLY A 24 11.58 12.32 -22.55
C GLY A 24 11.45 11.53 -23.86
N GLY A 25 11.68 12.19 -25.01
CA GLY A 25 11.59 11.55 -26.32
C GLY A 25 12.51 10.33 -26.50
N CYS A 26 13.68 10.36 -25.85
CA CYS A 26 14.62 9.23 -25.86
C CYS A 26 14.07 7.99 -25.15
N GLY A 27 13.20 8.16 -24.15
CA GLY A 27 12.53 7.05 -23.46
C GLY A 27 11.54 6.28 -24.32
N TYR A 28 11.16 6.83 -25.49
CA TYR A 28 10.31 6.15 -26.47
C TYR A 28 11.11 5.46 -27.58
N CYS A 29 12.44 5.64 -27.60
CA CYS A 29 13.34 5.04 -28.57
C CYS A 29 13.89 3.70 -28.06
N GLN A 30 14.06 2.74 -28.97
CA GLN A 30 14.61 1.40 -28.67
C GLN A 30 16.10 1.40 -28.26
N GLU A 31 16.74 2.56 -28.24
CA GLU A 31 18.14 2.73 -27.82
C GLU A 31 18.30 2.64 -26.29
N TYR A 32 17.24 2.96 -25.55
CA TYR A 32 17.16 2.77 -24.11
C TYR A 32 16.35 1.49 -23.82
N PRO A 33 16.40 0.92 -22.60
CA PRO A 33 15.66 -0.31 -22.30
C PRO A 33 14.25 -0.08 -21.72
N VAL A 34 13.86 1.18 -21.48
CA VAL A 34 12.69 1.53 -20.66
C VAL A 34 11.36 1.23 -21.36
N GLU A 35 11.30 1.39 -22.68
CA GLU A 35 10.20 1.02 -23.56
C GLU A 35 10.07 -0.50 -23.69
N GLN A 36 11.18 -1.24 -23.67
CA GLN A 36 11.15 -2.70 -23.62
C GLN A 36 10.51 -3.16 -22.31
N TYR A 37 10.93 -2.61 -21.17
CA TYR A 37 10.33 -2.94 -19.88
C TYR A 37 8.83 -2.62 -19.84
N ALA A 38 8.40 -1.49 -20.42
CA ALA A 38 6.98 -1.13 -20.50
C ALA A 38 6.16 -2.15 -21.30
N ARG A 39 6.71 -2.68 -22.41
CA ARG A 39 6.05 -3.73 -23.20
C ARG A 39 6.02 -5.06 -22.45
N ASP A 40 7.14 -5.46 -21.87
CA ASP A 40 7.28 -6.75 -21.20
C ASP A 40 6.37 -6.85 -19.97
N VAL A 41 6.15 -5.74 -19.26
CA VAL A 41 5.26 -5.73 -18.09
C VAL A 41 3.78 -5.84 -18.45
N LYS A 42 3.36 -5.39 -19.64
CA LYS A 42 1.95 -5.36 -20.03
C LYS A 42 1.29 -6.75 -19.98
N VAL A 43 2.06 -7.78 -20.34
CA VAL A 43 1.58 -9.17 -20.39
C VAL A 43 1.10 -9.67 -19.03
N PHE A 44 1.70 -9.20 -17.93
CA PHE A 44 1.35 -9.64 -16.57
C PHE A 44 -0.07 -9.26 -16.16
N SER A 45 -0.63 -8.19 -16.73
CA SER A 45 -2.01 -7.77 -16.46
C SER A 45 -3.08 -8.68 -17.10
N VAL A 46 -2.67 -9.61 -17.97
CA VAL A 46 -3.57 -10.45 -18.78
C VAL A 46 -3.34 -11.94 -18.55
N TYR A 47 -2.09 -12.38 -18.41
CA TYR A 47 -1.69 -13.79 -18.57
C TYR A 47 -2.19 -14.73 -17.46
N GLU A 48 -2.17 -14.33 -16.17
CA GLU A 48 -2.58 -15.18 -15.03
C GLU A 48 -3.92 -14.75 -14.43
N GLY A 49 -4.88 -14.47 -15.32
CA GLY A 49 -6.17 -13.90 -14.96
C GLY A 49 -6.12 -12.39 -15.02
N ALA A 50 -6.97 -11.81 -15.88
CA ALA A 50 -7.04 -10.36 -16.01
C ALA A 50 -7.32 -9.71 -14.66
N ASN A 51 -6.74 -8.53 -14.40
CA ASN A 51 -6.88 -7.80 -13.14
C ASN A 51 -8.33 -7.73 -12.62
N GLY A 52 -9.30 -7.54 -13.51
CA GLY A 52 -10.72 -7.51 -13.14
C GLY A 52 -11.24 -8.85 -12.60
N ILE A 53 -10.79 -9.98 -13.17
CA ILE A 53 -11.13 -11.32 -12.67
C ILE A 53 -10.46 -11.57 -11.32
N GLN A 54 -9.21 -11.15 -11.15
CA GLN A 54 -8.51 -11.23 -9.85
C GLN A 54 -9.22 -10.38 -8.78
N SER A 55 -9.68 -9.18 -9.16
CA SER A 55 -10.44 -8.29 -8.28
C SER A 55 -11.76 -8.93 -7.84
N LEU A 56 -12.43 -9.59 -8.78
CA LEU A 56 -13.66 -10.30 -8.53
C LEU A 56 -13.47 -11.49 -7.57
N ASP A 57 -12.44 -12.30 -7.83
CA ASP A 57 -12.05 -13.43 -6.96
C ASP A 57 -11.70 -12.96 -5.54
N LEU A 58 -10.99 -11.83 -5.41
CA LEU A 58 -10.67 -11.24 -4.12
C LEU A 58 -11.94 -10.89 -3.33
N VAL A 59 -12.87 -10.16 -3.94
CA VAL A 59 -14.08 -9.67 -3.24
C VAL A 59 -15.05 -10.80 -2.96
N ILE A 60 -15.38 -11.61 -3.97
CA ILE A 60 -16.41 -12.65 -3.83
C ILE A 60 -15.86 -13.84 -3.06
N CYS A 61 -14.82 -14.50 -3.57
CA CYS A 61 -14.41 -15.81 -3.09
C CYS A 61 -13.57 -15.70 -1.81
N LYS A 62 -12.58 -14.80 -1.81
CA LYS A 62 -11.59 -14.71 -0.73
C LYS A 62 -12.07 -13.89 0.47
N LEU A 63 -13.01 -12.98 0.27
CA LEU A 63 -13.47 -12.05 1.29
C LEU A 63 -14.91 -12.33 1.76
N LEU A 64 -15.91 -12.21 0.87
CA LEU A 64 -17.33 -12.29 1.26
C LEU A 64 -17.85 -13.73 1.43
N MET A 65 -17.46 -14.66 0.56
CA MET A 65 -17.88 -16.08 0.64
C MET A 65 -17.02 -16.90 1.63
N ASN A 66 -15.99 -16.29 2.22
CA ASN A 66 -15.17 -16.96 3.21
C ASN A 66 -15.94 -17.06 4.53
N LYS A 67 -16.03 -18.28 5.09
CA LYS A 67 -16.78 -18.54 6.33
C LYS A 67 -16.32 -17.59 7.45
N ASP A 68 -17.29 -16.90 8.05
CA ASP A 68 -17.10 -15.92 9.13
C ASP A 68 -16.11 -14.78 8.78
N MET A 69 -15.92 -14.51 7.47
CA MET A 69 -14.90 -13.57 6.96
C MET A 69 -13.52 -13.81 7.58
N ARG A 70 -13.14 -15.07 7.82
CA ARG A 70 -11.92 -15.44 8.53
C ARG A 70 -10.69 -14.76 7.95
N ASN A 71 -10.55 -14.72 6.63
CA ASN A 71 -9.40 -14.08 5.97
C ASN A 71 -9.28 -12.58 6.33
N PHE A 72 -10.41 -11.85 6.29
CA PHE A 72 -10.44 -10.44 6.64
C PHE A 72 -10.16 -10.22 8.14
N THR A 73 -10.69 -11.09 9.00
CA THR A 73 -10.42 -11.05 10.44
C THR A 73 -8.95 -11.29 10.75
N VAL A 74 -8.31 -12.26 10.10
CA VAL A 74 -6.87 -12.51 10.24
C VAL A 74 -6.05 -11.30 9.77
N PHE A 75 -6.42 -10.70 8.63
CA PHE A 75 -5.78 -9.48 8.14
C PHE A 75 -5.87 -8.33 9.15
N LYS A 76 -7.07 -8.03 9.67
CA LYS A 76 -7.27 -6.99 10.70
C LYS A 76 -6.43 -7.24 11.93
N ASN A 77 -6.40 -8.48 12.43
CA ASN A 77 -5.65 -8.84 13.63
C ASN A 77 -4.13 -8.67 13.43
N ARG A 78 -3.60 -9.05 12.27
CA ARG A 78 -2.18 -8.85 11.95
C ARG A 78 -1.83 -7.37 11.84
N ALA A 79 -2.66 -6.59 11.15
CA ALA A 79 -2.46 -5.15 11.01
C ALA A 79 -2.51 -4.44 12.38
N ALA A 80 -3.49 -4.80 13.23
CA ALA A 80 -3.60 -4.29 14.60
C ALA A 80 -2.40 -4.67 15.47
N ALA A 81 -1.86 -5.88 15.32
CA ALA A 81 -0.65 -6.31 16.04
C ALA A 81 0.58 -5.48 15.63
N THR A 82 0.74 -5.17 14.35
CA THR A 82 1.81 -4.27 13.87
C THR A 82 1.64 -2.85 14.40
N VAL A 83 0.41 -2.34 14.41
CA VAL A 83 0.09 -1.02 15.01
C VAL A 83 0.46 -1.00 16.49
N ALA A 84 0.13 -2.05 17.25
CA ALA A 84 0.50 -2.15 18.66
C ALA A 84 2.02 -2.16 18.87
N LYS A 85 2.78 -2.85 18.01
CA LYS A 85 4.26 -2.83 18.04
C LYS A 85 4.85 -1.47 17.65
N ALA A 86 4.19 -0.73 16.77
CA ALA A 86 4.67 0.57 16.31
C ALA A 86 4.50 1.68 17.38
N LYS A 87 3.53 1.52 18.29
CA LYS A 87 3.28 2.49 19.36
C LYS A 87 4.52 2.67 20.24
N GLY A 88 5.02 3.91 20.31
CA GLY A 88 6.22 4.28 21.06
C GLY A 88 7.54 4.16 20.28
N LEU A 89 7.55 3.54 19.10
CA LEU A 89 8.73 3.45 18.23
C LEU A 89 8.65 4.37 17.01
N VAL A 90 7.46 4.49 16.42
CA VAL A 90 7.23 5.25 15.18
C VAL A 90 6.38 6.48 15.48
N ASP A 91 6.57 7.57 14.73
CA ASP A 91 5.74 8.77 14.84
C ASP A 91 4.24 8.41 14.69
N ASN A 92 3.44 8.90 15.63
CA ASN A 92 2.01 8.67 15.72
C ASN A 92 1.26 9.09 14.45
N ARG A 93 1.80 10.01 13.64
CA ARG A 93 1.21 10.42 12.35
C ARG A 93 1.06 9.24 11.39
N TYR A 94 2.08 8.38 11.29
CA TYR A 94 2.05 7.21 10.40
C TYR A 94 1.12 6.13 10.94
N ILE A 95 1.11 5.94 12.26
CA ILE A 95 0.22 4.99 12.94
C ILE A 95 -1.24 5.36 12.69
N ALA A 96 -1.59 6.65 12.89
CA ALA A 96 -2.94 7.15 12.70
C ALA A 96 -3.43 7.05 11.25
N LEU A 97 -2.55 7.14 10.25
CA LEU A 97 -2.90 6.92 8.85
C LEU A 97 -3.30 5.47 8.59
N VAL A 98 -2.51 4.52 9.11
CA VAL A 98 -2.77 3.08 8.96
C VAL A 98 -4.04 2.68 9.73
N GLU A 99 -4.23 3.15 10.96
CA GLU A 99 -5.45 2.90 11.74
C GLU A 99 -6.72 3.41 11.02
N ARG A 100 -6.68 4.62 10.45
CA ARG A 100 -7.78 5.15 9.63
C ARG A 100 -8.01 4.32 8.37
N GLY A 101 -6.96 3.87 7.71
CA GLY A 101 -7.05 3.00 6.53
C GLY A 101 -7.75 1.67 6.85
N ILE A 102 -7.36 1.00 7.94
CA ILE A 102 -8.00 -0.24 8.40
C ILE A 102 -9.48 -0.02 8.67
N ALA A 103 -9.83 1.08 9.35
CA ALA A 103 -11.22 1.40 9.65
C ALA A 103 -12.06 1.62 8.38
N LYS A 104 -11.52 2.34 7.38
CA LYS A 104 -12.21 2.57 6.11
C LYS A 104 -12.37 1.31 5.27
N VAL A 105 -11.37 0.44 5.23
CA VAL A 105 -11.49 -0.87 4.58
C VAL A 105 -12.58 -1.71 5.26
N ALA A 106 -12.64 -1.72 6.60
CA ALA A 106 -13.68 -2.44 7.33
C ALA A 106 -15.09 -1.90 7.05
N GLU A 107 -15.24 -0.58 6.95
CA GLU A 107 -16.50 0.05 6.55
C GLU A 107 -16.95 -0.40 5.15
N LEU A 108 -16.03 -0.40 4.17
CA LEU A 108 -16.32 -0.86 2.81
C LEU A 108 -16.69 -2.34 2.76
N VAL A 109 -15.97 -3.19 3.50
CA VAL A 109 -16.28 -4.62 3.59
C VAL A 109 -17.69 -4.84 4.16
N ASN A 110 -18.05 -4.15 5.24
CA ASN A 110 -19.39 -4.26 5.83
C ASN A 110 -20.48 -3.75 4.87
N MET A 111 -20.20 -2.69 4.10
CA MET A 111 -21.11 -2.19 3.07
C MET A 111 -21.32 -3.24 1.96
N MET A 112 -20.24 -3.84 1.45
CA MET A 112 -20.31 -4.89 0.42
C MET A 112 -21.06 -6.13 0.92
N ASP A 113 -20.84 -6.54 2.17
CA ASP A 113 -21.57 -7.64 2.80
C ASP A 113 -23.07 -7.34 2.89
N SER A 114 -23.44 -6.14 3.35
CA SER A 114 -24.83 -5.70 3.36
C SER A 114 -25.47 -5.70 1.96
N HIS A 115 -24.74 -5.27 0.93
CA HIS A 115 -25.21 -5.33 -0.45
C HIS A 115 -25.40 -6.77 -0.93
N LEU A 116 -24.48 -7.68 -0.57
CA LEU A 116 -24.59 -9.09 -0.89
C LEU A 116 -25.82 -9.75 -0.23
N MET A 117 -26.04 -9.50 1.06
CA MET A 117 -27.22 -9.99 1.80
C MET A 117 -28.54 -9.47 1.22
N ASN A 118 -28.53 -8.23 0.71
CA ASN A 118 -29.67 -7.63 0.03
C ASN A 118 -29.81 -8.07 -1.44
N LYS A 119 -29.08 -9.09 -1.88
CA LYS A 119 -29.05 -9.60 -3.28
C LYS A 119 -28.67 -8.55 -4.32
N ARG A 120 -28.01 -7.45 -3.92
CA ARG A 120 -27.50 -6.39 -4.79
C ARG A 120 -26.12 -6.74 -5.32
N ILE A 121 -25.98 -7.93 -5.91
CA ILE A 121 -24.70 -8.50 -6.33
C ILE A 121 -23.99 -7.56 -7.31
N GLY A 122 -24.72 -6.99 -8.28
CA GLY A 122 -24.13 -6.07 -9.27
C GLY A 122 -23.41 -4.86 -8.68
N GLN A 123 -23.88 -4.33 -7.53
CA GLN A 123 -23.20 -3.23 -6.84
C GLN A 123 -21.87 -3.67 -6.22
N VAL A 124 -21.78 -4.92 -5.76
CA VAL A 124 -20.55 -5.52 -5.23
C VAL A 124 -19.55 -5.78 -6.37
N LEU A 125 -20.01 -6.28 -7.53
CA LEU A 125 -19.13 -6.53 -8.68
C LEU A 125 -18.54 -5.23 -9.24
N ALA A 126 -19.35 -4.17 -9.32
CA ALA A 126 -18.94 -2.89 -9.88
C ALA A 126 -17.79 -2.23 -9.09
N VAL A 127 -17.68 -2.51 -7.79
CA VAL A 127 -16.65 -1.93 -6.92
C VAL A 127 -15.44 -2.85 -6.71
N ALA A 128 -15.40 -4.02 -7.36
CA ALA A 128 -14.36 -5.01 -7.11
C ALA A 128 -12.94 -4.50 -7.41
N THR A 129 -12.74 -3.91 -8.60
CA THR A 129 -11.46 -3.33 -9.02
C THR A 129 -10.99 -2.18 -8.13
N PRO A 130 -11.79 -1.13 -7.87
CA PRO A 130 -11.35 -0.04 -6.97
C PRO A 130 -11.14 -0.53 -5.54
N PHE A 131 -11.87 -1.54 -5.08
CA PHE A 131 -11.62 -2.16 -3.77
C PHE A 131 -10.26 -2.89 -3.75
N GLN A 132 -9.92 -3.65 -4.79
CA GLN A 132 -8.60 -4.29 -4.89
C GLN A 132 -7.47 -3.24 -4.83
N GLN A 133 -7.62 -2.12 -5.53
CA GLN A 133 -6.63 -1.03 -5.51
C GLN A 133 -6.51 -0.40 -4.11
N ALA A 134 -7.63 -0.16 -3.43
CA ALA A 134 -7.62 0.35 -2.05
C ALA A 134 -6.93 -0.65 -1.09
N MET A 135 -7.20 -1.95 -1.24
CA MET A 135 -6.55 -3.01 -0.47
C MET A 135 -5.03 -3.04 -0.72
N HIS A 136 -4.59 -2.89 -1.97
CA HIS A 136 -3.17 -2.83 -2.30
C HIS A 136 -2.46 -1.70 -1.56
N MET A 137 -3.00 -0.47 -1.64
CA MET A 137 -2.43 0.69 -0.94
C MET A 137 -2.43 0.50 0.58
N MET A 138 -3.49 -0.09 1.14
CA MET A 138 -3.57 -0.40 2.56
C MET A 138 -2.50 -1.40 2.99
N VAL A 139 -2.28 -2.47 2.23
CA VAL A 139 -1.24 -3.47 2.51
C VAL A 139 0.15 -2.83 2.42
N LEU A 140 0.42 -2.00 1.41
CA LEU A 140 1.70 -1.29 1.31
C LEU A 140 1.93 -0.38 2.53
N ALA A 141 0.92 0.41 2.93
CA ALA A 141 1.02 1.27 4.11
C ALA A 141 1.30 0.47 5.39
N TRP A 142 0.67 -0.69 5.54
CA TRP A 142 0.91 -1.60 6.66
C TRP A 142 2.33 -2.19 6.65
N LEU A 143 2.82 -2.66 5.51
CA LEU A 143 4.19 -3.19 5.37
C LEU A 143 5.25 -2.11 5.60
N HIS A 144 5.01 -0.88 5.16
CA HIS A 144 5.88 0.25 5.48
C HIS A 144 5.93 0.51 6.98
N LEU A 145 4.79 0.48 7.67
CA LEU A 145 4.75 0.63 9.12
C LEU A 145 5.54 -0.50 9.81
N GLU A 146 5.38 -1.74 9.35
CA GLU A 146 6.15 -2.88 9.87
C GLU A 146 7.66 -2.69 9.66
N SER A 147 8.08 -2.27 8.47
CA SER A 147 9.48 -1.96 8.18
C SER A 147 10.04 -0.85 9.09
N LEU A 148 9.23 0.18 9.40
CA LEU A 148 9.61 1.23 10.34
C LEU A 148 9.84 0.70 11.76
N THR A 149 9.02 -0.26 12.21
CA THR A 149 9.22 -0.87 13.55
C THR A 149 10.55 -1.59 13.69
N ILE A 150 11.10 -2.13 12.58
CA ILE A 150 12.39 -2.82 12.55
C ILE A 150 13.56 -1.85 12.34
N SER A 151 13.37 -0.87 11.46
CA SER A 151 14.44 0.04 11.05
C SER A 151 14.74 1.13 12.07
N VAL A 152 13.73 1.68 12.76
CA VAL A 152 13.94 2.76 13.74
C VAL A 152 14.86 2.33 14.90
N PRO A 153 14.66 1.17 15.55
CA PRO A 153 15.58 0.70 16.59
C PRO A 153 17.01 0.45 16.06
N ARG A 154 17.12 -0.13 14.86
CA ARG A 154 18.42 -0.43 14.22
C ARG A 154 19.17 0.81 13.75
N ALA A 155 18.46 1.87 13.38
CA ALA A 155 19.06 3.16 13.02
C ALA A 155 19.71 3.82 14.24
N GLY A 156 19.08 3.72 15.42
CA GLY A 156 19.67 4.15 16.68
C GLY A 156 20.96 3.38 17.02
N ASP A 157 20.95 2.06 16.81
CA ASP A 157 22.12 1.19 17.04
C ASP A 157 23.28 1.46 16.06
N ARG A 158 22.97 1.68 14.77
CA ARG A 158 23.99 2.07 13.77
C ARG A 158 24.55 3.47 14.01
N ARG A 159 23.76 4.41 14.53
CA ARG A 159 24.24 5.75 14.90
C ARG A 159 25.26 5.69 16.06
N ASN A 160 25.16 4.68 16.91
CA ASN A 160 26.07 4.44 18.04
C ASN A 160 27.23 3.48 17.71
N ARG A 161 27.26 2.87 16.51
CA ARG A 161 28.39 2.04 16.08
C ARG A 161 29.56 2.96 15.69
N PRO A 162 30.78 2.73 16.22
CA PRO A 162 31.96 3.44 15.73
C PRO A 162 32.19 3.05 14.26
N VAL A 163 32.03 4.01 13.36
CA VAL A 163 32.47 3.89 11.97
C VAL A 163 33.93 4.33 11.96
N ASP A 164 34.85 3.40 11.70
CA ASP A 164 36.27 3.65 11.45
C ASP A 164 36.95 4.65 12.41
N GLY A 165 36.85 4.38 13.72
CA GLY A 165 37.61 5.13 14.74
C GLY A 165 37.19 6.61 14.91
N LYS A 166 36.12 7.06 14.28
CA LYS A 166 35.56 8.41 14.47
C LYS A 166 34.09 8.29 14.88
N THR A 167 33.81 8.54 16.16
CA THR A 167 32.46 8.82 16.63
C THR A 167 31.96 10.10 15.96
N VAL A 168 31.02 9.98 15.04
CA VAL A 168 30.35 11.14 14.44
C VAL A 168 29.40 11.70 15.50
N PRO A 169 29.57 12.95 15.99
CA PRO A 169 28.68 13.51 16.99
C PRO A 169 27.27 13.63 16.41
N GLY A 170 26.30 13.06 17.13
CA GLY A 170 24.91 12.98 16.70
C GLY A 170 24.30 14.36 16.46
N VAL A 171 23.70 14.55 15.28
CA VAL A 171 22.74 15.64 15.06
C VAL A 171 21.49 15.30 15.87
N SER A 172 21.29 15.96 17.00
CA SER A 172 20.07 15.86 17.81
C SER A 172 18.85 16.13 16.92
N PRO A 173 17.74 15.36 17.08
CA PRO A 173 16.49 15.69 16.39
C PRO A 173 16.04 17.12 16.79
N PRO A 174 15.41 17.89 15.89
CA PRO A 174 14.89 19.21 16.23
C PRO A 174 13.88 19.07 17.37
N ASP A 175 14.20 19.72 18.48
CA ASP A 175 13.49 19.68 19.75
C ASP A 175 12.03 20.15 19.55
N ALA A 176 11.06 19.26 19.73
CA ALA A 176 9.63 19.54 19.57
C ALA A 176 9.03 20.37 20.75
N ARG A 177 9.86 21.08 21.51
CA ARG A 177 9.48 21.89 22.69
C ARG A 177 9.78 23.39 22.54
N ARG A 178 9.53 23.95 21.36
CA ARG A 178 9.58 25.42 21.16
C ARG A 178 8.35 25.97 20.47
N HIS A 179 7.15 25.71 21.01
CA HIS A 179 5.99 26.58 20.78
C HIS A 179 5.06 26.53 21.99
N SER A 180 5.37 27.34 23.00
CA SER A 180 4.42 27.82 24.01
C SER A 180 4.96 29.14 24.58
N HIS A 181 4.70 30.22 23.85
CA HIS A 181 4.54 31.57 24.38
C HIS A 181 3.14 32.03 23.98
#